data_AF-A0A2T2SCM8-F1
#
_entry.id   AF-A0A2T2SCM8-F1
#
_cell.length_a   1.000
_cell.length_b   1.000
_cell.length_c   1.000
_cell.angle_alpha   90.00
_cell.angle_beta   90.00
_cell.angle_gamma   90.00
#
_symmetry.space_group_name_H-M   'P 1'
#
loop_
_entity.id
_entity.type
_entity.pdbx_description
1 polymer ?
#
loop_
_entity_poly.entity_id
_entity_poly.type
_entity_poly.pdbx_seq_one_letter_code
_entity_poly.pdbx_strand_id
1 'polypeptide(L)'
;MKRVSAAYVALGLTLWFVPLLNVLQAESAAVVAFVSFFVAGWSATDHFRAGRRSFWGELGRQEGAVLIPLGMLLISPLWAPNCTLGQGLLFYALFPGITVVLAVAVAYALTGVTLSRPRLILGGVGLVISVVGPVFDLGAHPQFYTYNHVFGGVLGPIYDEQLAVRTGLFAFRGLTLLWAAVVALLGAYFRGRTSQWAIWTGLVAIGAVYW
;
A
#
# COMPACT_ATOMS: atom_id res chain seq x y z
N MET A 1 17.96 -3.36 -4.05
CA MET A 1 17.67 -1.93 -4.32
C MET A 1 17.60 -1.59 -5.80
N LYS A 2 18.64 -1.85 -6.61
CA LYS A 2 18.66 -1.48 -8.04
C LYS A 2 17.34 -1.78 -8.80
N ARG A 3 16.78 -2.99 -8.67
CA ARG A 3 15.51 -3.37 -9.32
C ARG A 3 14.29 -2.60 -8.82
N VAL A 4 14.19 -2.35 -7.51
CA VAL A 4 13.08 -1.58 -6.91
C VAL A 4 13.16 -0.12 -7.35
N SER A 5 14.35 0.48 -7.27
CA SER A 5 14.57 1.85 -7.73
C SER A 5 14.28 1.99 -9.23
N ALA A 6 14.74 1.04 -10.05
CA ALA A 6 14.46 1.06 -11.49
C ALA A 6 12.95 0.95 -11.78
N ALA A 7 12.22 0.10 -11.06
CA ALA A 7 10.77 -0.01 -11.19
C ALA A 7 10.05 1.29 -10.82
N TYR A 8 10.46 1.95 -9.73
CA TYR A 8 9.88 3.23 -9.33
C TYR A 8 10.27 4.40 -10.23
N VAL A 9 11.49 4.42 -10.77
CA VAL A 9 11.88 5.39 -11.80
C VAL A 9 11.06 5.18 -13.07
N ALA A 10 10.93 3.94 -13.55
CA ALA A 10 10.12 3.63 -14.72
C ALA A 10 8.64 4.00 -14.50
N LEU A 11 8.11 3.76 -13.30
CA LEU A 11 6.78 4.20 -12.92
C LEU A 11 6.66 5.71 -12.99
N GLY A 12 7.53 6.46 -12.30
CA GLY A 12 7.49 7.93 -12.30
C GLY A 12 7.61 8.53 -13.70
N LEU A 13 8.50 7.98 -14.54
CA LEU A 13 8.61 8.39 -15.95
C LEU A 13 7.30 8.16 -16.70
N THR A 14 6.62 7.03 -16.47
CA THR A 14 5.34 6.73 -17.10
C THR A 14 4.25 7.70 -16.64
N LEU A 15 4.17 7.97 -15.33
CA LEU A 15 3.16 8.87 -14.76
C LEU A 15 3.28 10.30 -15.33
N TRP A 16 4.50 10.78 -15.60
CA TRP A 16 4.72 12.12 -16.15
C TRP A 16 4.09 12.34 -17.54
N PHE A 17 3.92 11.30 -18.34
CA PHE A 17 3.35 11.39 -19.69
C PHE A 17 1.83 11.17 -19.74
N VAL A 18 1.22 10.77 -18.64
CA VAL A 18 -0.23 10.50 -18.59
C VAL A 18 -0.90 11.70 -17.92
N PRO A 19 -1.68 12.51 -18.65
CA PRO A 19 -2.52 13.54 -18.04
C PRO A 19 -3.40 12.91 -16.95
N LEU A 20 -3.63 13.62 -15.85
CA LEU A 20 -4.22 13.14 -14.58
C LEU A 20 -3.22 12.49 -13.62
N LEU A 21 -2.30 11.66 -14.11
CA LEU A 21 -1.33 10.97 -13.26
C LEU A 21 -0.01 11.74 -13.10
N ASN A 22 0.21 12.75 -13.92
CA ASN A 22 1.37 13.63 -13.90
C ASN A 22 1.32 14.70 -12.79
N VAL A 23 0.28 14.72 -11.96
CA VAL A 23 0.12 15.62 -10.81
C VAL A 23 0.10 14.81 -9.53
N LEU A 24 0.75 15.30 -8.46
CA LEU A 24 0.67 14.68 -7.13
C LEU A 24 -0.74 14.88 -6.54
N GLN A 25 -1.59 13.86 -6.67
CA GLN A 25 -2.99 13.82 -6.23
C GLN A 25 -3.41 12.36 -5.93
N ALA A 26 -4.70 12.12 -5.66
CA ALA A 26 -5.21 10.82 -5.23
C ALA A 26 -4.97 9.71 -6.27
N GLU A 27 -5.10 10.01 -7.55
CA GLU A 27 -5.01 9.08 -8.68
C GLU A 27 -3.57 8.60 -8.86
N SER A 28 -2.62 9.53 -8.93
CA SER A 28 -1.20 9.19 -9.02
C SER A 28 -0.72 8.47 -7.75
N ALA A 29 -1.16 8.89 -6.56
CA ALA A 29 -0.89 8.19 -5.32
C ALA A 29 -1.47 6.76 -5.32
N ALA A 30 -2.66 6.55 -5.88
CA ALA A 30 -3.29 5.23 -5.96
C ALA A 30 -2.54 4.28 -6.88
N VAL A 31 -2.11 4.77 -8.04
CA VAL A 31 -1.28 3.99 -8.97
C VAL A 31 0.07 3.65 -8.32
N VAL A 32 0.70 4.61 -7.65
CA VAL A 32 1.96 4.36 -6.92
C VAL A 32 1.76 3.35 -5.81
N ALA A 33 0.68 3.44 -5.04
CA ALA A 33 0.37 2.47 -3.98
C ALA A 33 0.21 1.05 -4.55
N PHE A 34 -0.61 0.90 -5.60
CA PHE A 34 -0.84 -0.37 -6.26
C PHE A 34 0.48 -1.02 -6.70
N VAL A 35 1.31 -0.29 -7.44
CA VAL A 35 2.62 -0.81 -7.91
C VAL A 35 3.56 -1.09 -6.74
N SER A 36 3.57 -0.22 -5.73
CA SER A 36 4.44 -0.36 -4.55
C SER A 36 4.11 -1.61 -3.74
N PHE A 37 2.83 -2.01 -3.66
CA PHE A 37 2.45 -3.26 -2.99
C PHE A 37 3.20 -4.47 -3.57
N PHE A 38 3.21 -4.60 -4.91
CA PHE A 38 3.86 -5.72 -5.56
C PHE A 38 5.39 -5.59 -5.56
N VAL A 39 5.92 -4.41 -5.89
CA VAL A 39 7.37 -4.16 -5.95
C VAL A 39 8.01 -4.35 -4.57
N ALA A 40 7.45 -3.72 -3.53
CA ALA A 40 7.94 -3.86 -2.16
C ALA A 40 7.73 -5.28 -1.64
N GLY A 41 6.55 -5.86 -1.86
CA GLY A 41 6.21 -7.21 -1.39
C GLY A 41 7.08 -8.32 -1.99
N TRP A 42 7.29 -8.32 -3.31
CA TRP A 42 8.18 -9.29 -3.96
C TRP A 42 9.64 -9.11 -3.54
N SER A 43 10.10 -7.87 -3.42
CA SER A 43 11.45 -7.59 -2.97
C SER A 43 11.66 -8.02 -1.52
N ALA A 44 10.71 -7.72 -0.62
CA ALA A 44 10.76 -8.14 0.79
C ALA A 44 10.74 -9.67 0.92
N THR A 45 9.93 -10.36 0.10
CA THR A 45 9.86 -11.82 0.06
C THR A 45 11.23 -12.46 -0.20
N ASP A 46 12.01 -11.91 -1.13
CA ASP A 46 13.36 -12.42 -1.42
C ASP A 46 14.32 -12.23 -0.26
N HIS A 47 14.29 -11.06 0.37
CA HIS A 47 15.21 -10.75 1.46
C HIS A 47 14.91 -11.56 2.72
N PHE A 48 13.62 -11.77 3.03
CA PHE A 48 13.21 -12.62 4.15
C PHE A 48 13.52 -14.09 3.90
N ARG A 49 13.29 -14.60 2.68
CA ARG A 49 13.68 -15.98 2.32
C ARG A 49 15.17 -16.23 2.43
N ALA A 50 15.98 -15.25 2.03
CA ALA A 50 17.43 -15.36 2.11
C ALA A 50 17.98 -15.06 3.52
N GLY A 51 17.13 -14.76 4.52
CA GLY A 51 17.57 -14.42 5.88
C GLY A 51 18.40 -13.14 5.99
N ARG A 52 18.35 -12.25 4.99
CA ARG A 52 19.31 -11.14 4.83
C ARG A 52 19.01 -9.90 5.68
N ARG A 53 17.77 -9.73 6.16
CA ARG A 53 17.28 -8.49 6.76
C ARG A 53 16.26 -8.76 7.88
N SER A 54 16.24 -7.89 8.88
CA SER A 54 15.16 -7.81 9.87
C SER A 54 13.90 -7.17 9.26
N PHE A 55 12.75 -7.37 9.92
CA PHE A 55 11.47 -6.77 9.49
C PHE A 55 11.57 -5.25 9.36
N TRP A 56 12.00 -4.56 10.43
CA TRP A 56 12.14 -3.10 10.46
C TRP A 56 13.16 -2.57 9.45
N GLY A 57 14.27 -3.29 9.26
CA GLY A 57 15.31 -2.92 8.29
C GLY A 57 14.89 -3.11 6.84
N GLU A 58 13.92 -3.99 6.56
CA GLU A 58 13.29 -4.11 5.25
C GLU A 58 12.20 -3.05 5.06
N LEU A 59 11.36 -2.83 6.07
CA LEU A 59 10.30 -1.83 6.04
C LEU A 59 10.86 -0.43 5.75
N GLY A 60 11.80 0.05 6.55
CA GLY A 60 12.40 1.39 6.35
C GLY A 60 13.07 1.55 4.99
N ARG A 61 13.56 0.44 4.41
CA ARG A 61 14.17 0.44 3.07
C ARG A 61 13.13 0.56 1.95
N GLN A 62 11.98 -0.09 2.09
CA GLN A 62 10.89 0.00 1.12
C GLN A 62 10.16 1.34 1.22
N GLU A 63 9.94 1.84 2.44
CA GLU A 63 9.44 3.20 2.69
C GLU A 63 10.39 4.24 2.09
N GLY A 64 11.70 4.12 2.33
CA GLY A 64 12.69 5.01 1.70
C GLY A 64 12.68 4.93 0.17
N ALA A 65 12.36 3.77 -0.41
CA ALA A 65 12.30 3.61 -1.86
C ALA A 65 11.06 4.28 -2.48
N VAL A 66 9.92 4.34 -1.76
CA VAL A 66 8.71 5.04 -2.22
C VAL A 66 8.88 6.56 -2.21
N LEU A 67 10.00 7.10 -1.70
CA LEU A 67 10.36 8.49 -1.90
C LEU A 67 10.84 8.79 -3.33
N ILE A 68 11.24 7.78 -4.11
CA ILE A 68 11.64 7.97 -5.51
C ILE A 68 10.47 8.47 -6.37
N PRO A 69 9.31 7.76 -6.44
CA PRO A 69 8.17 8.27 -7.19
C PRO A 69 7.63 9.58 -6.61
N LEU A 70 7.74 9.80 -5.29
CA LEU A 70 7.36 11.06 -4.65
C LEU A 70 8.21 12.21 -5.18
N GLY A 71 9.54 12.06 -5.15
CA GLY A 71 10.46 13.07 -5.66
C GLY A 71 10.22 13.38 -7.13
N MET A 72 9.89 12.37 -7.94
CA MET A 72 9.53 12.57 -9.34
C MET A 72 8.22 13.34 -9.50
N LEU A 73 7.17 13.00 -8.74
CA LEU A 73 5.89 13.74 -8.76
C LEU A 73 6.00 15.14 -8.14
N LEU A 74 7.01 15.41 -7.32
CA LEU A 74 7.32 16.77 -6.82
C LEU A 74 8.04 17.63 -7.86
N ILE A 75 8.66 17.02 -8.87
CA ILE A 75 9.30 17.73 -9.99
C ILE A 75 8.28 18.03 -11.10
N SER A 76 7.22 17.23 -11.22
CA SER A 76 6.22 17.41 -12.30
C SER A 76 5.48 18.75 -12.35
N PRO A 77 5.32 19.52 -11.25
CA PRO A 77 4.76 20.87 -11.31
C PRO A 77 5.50 21.85 -12.24
N LEU A 78 6.74 21.53 -12.66
CA LEU A 78 7.47 22.31 -13.67
C LEU A 78 6.78 22.31 -15.05
N TRP A 79 5.93 21.33 -15.35
CA TRP A 79 5.16 21.25 -16.61
C TRP A 79 3.68 20.90 -16.43
N ALA A 80 3.29 20.39 -15.27
CA ALA A 80 1.91 20.05 -14.91
C ALA A 80 1.57 20.73 -13.57
N PRO A 81 1.15 22.02 -13.59
CA PRO A 81 0.91 22.81 -12.39
C PRO A 81 0.00 22.09 -11.38
N ASN A 82 0.39 22.13 -10.10
CA ASN A 82 -0.35 21.50 -9.00
C ASN A 82 -0.76 22.55 -7.96
N CYS A 83 -2.06 22.82 -7.86
CA CYS A 83 -2.61 23.80 -6.91
C CYS A 83 -2.90 23.20 -5.51
N THR A 84 -2.88 21.88 -5.36
CA THR A 84 -3.30 21.16 -4.14
C THR A 84 -2.19 20.28 -3.58
N LEU A 85 -0.94 20.77 -3.62
CA LEU A 85 0.24 19.97 -3.27
C LEU A 85 0.16 19.36 -1.86
N GLY A 86 -0.33 20.13 -0.87
CA GLY A 86 -0.46 19.64 0.51
C GLY A 86 -1.41 18.44 0.64
N GLN A 87 -2.52 18.46 -0.10
CA GLN A 87 -3.47 17.36 -0.15
C GLN A 87 -2.88 16.15 -0.89
N GLY A 88 -2.14 16.38 -1.98
CA GLY A 88 -1.41 15.34 -2.70
C GLY A 88 -0.39 14.62 -1.83
N LEU A 89 0.38 15.37 -1.00
CA LEU A 89 1.32 14.81 -0.04
C LEU A 89 0.62 13.94 1.00
N LEU A 90 -0.54 14.38 1.50
CA LEU A 90 -1.34 13.61 2.45
C LEU A 90 -1.86 12.30 1.83
N PHE A 91 -2.38 12.34 0.60
CA PHE A 91 -2.76 11.12 -0.13
C PHE A 91 -1.56 10.20 -0.35
N TYR A 92 -0.40 10.76 -0.68
CA TYR A 92 0.81 9.97 -0.87
C TYR A 92 1.28 9.26 0.41
N ALA A 93 1.21 9.94 1.55
CA ALA A 93 1.52 9.32 2.85
C ALA A 93 0.50 8.22 3.20
N LEU A 94 -0.79 8.49 2.99
CA LEU A 94 -1.86 7.57 3.33
C LEU A 94 -1.94 6.38 2.37
N PHE A 95 -1.67 6.54 1.08
CA PHE A 95 -1.85 5.49 0.07
C PHE A 95 -0.57 4.66 -0.06
N PRO A 96 0.48 5.10 -0.80
CA PRO A 96 1.73 4.33 -0.91
C PRO A 96 2.39 4.00 0.44
N GLY A 97 2.47 4.96 1.36
CA GLY A 97 3.15 4.74 2.64
C GLY A 97 2.56 3.56 3.42
N ILE A 98 1.26 3.62 3.72
CA ILE A 98 0.59 2.55 4.48
C ILE A 98 0.52 1.23 3.70
N THR A 99 0.41 1.31 2.37
CA THR A 99 0.41 0.12 1.51
C THR A 99 1.73 -0.64 1.58
N VAL A 100 2.86 0.06 1.62
CA VAL A 100 4.19 -0.56 1.73
C VAL A 100 4.32 -1.30 3.06
N VAL A 101 3.82 -0.74 4.16
CA VAL A 101 3.74 -1.44 5.47
C VAL A 101 2.99 -2.76 5.33
N LEU A 102 1.81 -2.75 4.71
CA LEU A 102 1.01 -3.95 4.48
C LEU A 102 1.76 -4.98 3.60
N ALA A 103 2.37 -4.54 2.50
CA ALA A 103 3.09 -5.41 1.59
C ALA A 103 4.28 -6.12 2.26
N VAL A 104 5.04 -5.39 3.08
CA VAL A 104 6.16 -5.94 3.84
C VAL A 104 5.67 -6.90 4.93
N ALA A 105 4.56 -6.59 5.61
CA ALA A 105 3.93 -7.48 6.59
C ALA A 105 3.48 -8.80 5.95
N VAL A 106 2.78 -8.75 4.81
CA VAL A 106 2.35 -9.93 4.06
C VAL A 106 3.54 -10.76 3.60
N ALA A 107 4.58 -10.13 3.04
CA ALA A 107 5.81 -10.82 2.66
C ALA A 107 6.48 -11.49 3.87
N TYR A 108 6.51 -10.82 5.02
CA TYR A 108 7.06 -11.37 6.25
C TYR A 108 6.25 -12.57 6.74
N ALA A 109 4.92 -12.51 6.74
CA ALA A 109 4.04 -13.63 7.12
C ALA A 109 4.23 -14.84 6.21
N LEU A 110 4.14 -14.65 4.89
CA LEU A 110 4.23 -15.72 3.90
C LEU A 110 5.58 -16.43 3.90
N THR A 111 6.66 -15.71 4.24
CA THR A 111 8.00 -16.29 4.35
C THR A 111 8.29 -16.88 5.73
N GLY A 112 7.41 -16.69 6.71
CA GLY A 112 7.48 -17.35 8.02
C GLY A 112 6.96 -18.78 7.97
N VAL A 113 6.11 -19.08 6.99
CA VAL A 113 5.57 -20.41 6.73
C VAL A 113 6.39 -21.08 5.62
N THR A 114 6.45 -22.41 5.63
CA THR A 114 7.12 -23.24 4.61
C THR A 114 6.33 -23.30 3.29
N LEU A 115 6.11 -22.15 2.67
CA LEU A 115 5.43 -22.04 1.38
C LEU A 115 6.40 -22.17 0.20
N SER A 116 6.00 -22.95 -0.80
CA SER A 116 6.77 -23.15 -2.03
C SER A 116 6.82 -21.90 -2.91
N ARG A 117 5.71 -21.15 -3.01
CA ARG A 117 5.56 -19.99 -3.94
C ARG A 117 4.96 -18.72 -3.29
N PRO A 118 5.56 -18.15 -2.23
CA PRO A 118 5.04 -16.98 -1.51
C PRO A 118 4.95 -15.72 -2.38
N ARG A 119 5.80 -15.56 -3.41
CA ARG A 119 5.68 -14.45 -4.37
C ARG A 119 4.37 -14.51 -5.17
N LEU A 120 3.99 -15.70 -5.60
CA LEU A 120 2.77 -15.91 -6.37
C LEU A 120 1.54 -15.75 -5.47
N ILE A 121 1.62 -16.25 -4.24
CA ILE A 121 0.56 -16.07 -3.23
C ILE A 121 0.40 -14.58 -2.89
N LEU A 122 1.48 -13.85 -2.66
CA LEU A 122 1.45 -12.39 -2.43
C LEU A 122 0.80 -11.66 -3.61
N GLY A 123 1.20 -12.01 -4.84
CA GLY A 123 0.62 -11.44 -6.05
C GLY A 123 -0.88 -11.72 -6.17
N GLY A 124 -1.29 -12.97 -5.95
CA GLY A 124 -2.70 -13.39 -5.97
C GLY A 124 -3.53 -12.69 -4.91
N VAL A 125 -3.06 -12.65 -3.66
CA VAL A 125 -3.74 -11.95 -2.55
C VAL A 125 -3.87 -10.46 -2.85
N GLY A 126 -2.80 -9.82 -3.34
CA GLY A 126 -2.84 -8.40 -3.74
C GLY A 126 -3.87 -8.13 -4.83
N LEU A 127 -3.93 -8.97 -5.86
CA LEU A 127 -4.92 -8.84 -6.94
C LEU A 127 -6.36 -9.07 -6.44
N VAL A 128 -6.57 -10.11 -5.63
CA VAL A 128 -7.88 -10.40 -5.03
C VAL A 128 -8.36 -9.22 -4.20
N ILE A 129 -7.52 -8.68 -3.30
CA ILE A 129 -7.88 -7.52 -2.49
C ILE A 129 -8.16 -6.29 -3.37
N SER A 130 -7.36 -6.08 -4.41
CA SER A 130 -7.50 -4.93 -5.32
C SER A 130 -8.80 -4.98 -6.14
N VAL A 131 -9.32 -6.17 -6.44
CA VAL A 131 -10.48 -6.33 -7.34
C VAL A 131 -11.76 -6.59 -6.56
N VAL A 132 -11.75 -7.51 -5.59
CA VAL A 132 -12.97 -7.99 -4.92
C VAL A 132 -13.68 -6.87 -4.17
N GLY A 133 -12.94 -6.04 -3.43
CA GLY A 133 -13.51 -4.91 -2.68
C GLY A 133 -14.27 -3.95 -3.61
N PRO A 134 -13.60 -3.35 -4.61
CA PRO A 134 -14.26 -2.46 -5.56
C PRO A 134 -15.41 -3.11 -6.33
N VAL A 135 -15.27 -4.37 -6.78
CA VAL A 135 -16.36 -5.06 -7.49
C VAL A 135 -17.58 -5.26 -6.59
N PHE A 136 -17.38 -5.63 -5.33
CA PHE A 136 -18.46 -5.74 -4.35
C PHE A 136 -19.10 -4.38 -4.06
N ASP A 137 -18.29 -3.35 -3.83
CA ASP A 137 -18.76 -1.99 -3.55
C ASP A 137 -19.57 -1.42 -4.71
N LEU A 138 -19.07 -1.54 -5.94
CA LEU A 138 -19.74 -1.02 -7.15
C LEU A 138 -20.96 -1.86 -7.56
N GLY A 139 -20.95 -3.15 -7.30
CA GLY A 139 -22.03 -4.06 -7.68
C GLY A 139 -23.19 -4.08 -6.69
N ALA A 140 -22.91 -3.97 -5.39
CA ALA A 140 -23.91 -4.06 -4.33
C ALA A 140 -24.35 -2.69 -3.78
N HIS A 141 -23.58 -1.62 -4.02
CA HIS A 141 -23.87 -0.28 -3.51
C HIS A 141 -23.74 0.76 -4.62
N PRO A 142 -24.67 1.72 -4.73
CA PRO A 142 -24.59 2.81 -5.71
C PRO A 142 -23.58 3.90 -5.28
N GLN A 143 -22.40 3.51 -4.82
CA GLN A 143 -21.35 4.43 -4.38
C GLN A 143 -20.27 4.57 -5.46
N PHE A 144 -19.93 5.81 -5.80
CA PHE A 144 -18.85 6.14 -6.76
C PHE A 144 -17.48 6.26 -6.09
N TYR A 145 -17.36 5.88 -4.81
CA TYR A 145 -16.09 5.83 -4.09
C TYR A 145 -15.94 4.48 -3.39
N THR A 146 -14.70 4.01 -3.25
CA THR A 146 -14.35 2.77 -2.56
C THR A 146 -12.97 2.92 -1.93
N TYR A 147 -12.78 2.35 -0.74
CA TYR A 147 -11.47 2.26 -0.11
C TYR A 147 -10.87 0.88 -0.30
N ASN A 148 -9.56 0.83 -0.52
CA ASN A 148 -8.83 -0.40 -0.80
C ASN A 148 -7.51 -0.45 -0.04
N HIS A 149 -7.20 -1.62 0.52
CA HIS A 149 -5.97 -1.83 1.30
C HIS A 149 -4.68 -1.79 0.44
N VAL A 150 -4.79 -2.03 -0.87
CA VAL A 150 -3.64 -2.09 -1.80
C VAL A 150 -3.41 -0.76 -2.52
N PHE A 151 -4.43 -0.18 -3.15
CA PHE A 151 -4.22 1.04 -3.95
C PHE A 151 -4.71 2.31 -3.28
N GLY A 152 -5.21 2.23 -2.05
CA GLY A 152 -5.75 3.42 -1.41
C GLY A 152 -7.27 3.49 -1.53
N GLY A 153 -7.73 3.94 -2.68
CA GLY A 153 -9.15 4.04 -2.94
C GLY A 153 -9.42 4.87 -4.17
N VAL A 154 -10.61 4.71 -4.72
CA VAL A 154 -11.17 5.64 -5.69
C VAL A 154 -12.05 6.58 -4.88
N LEU A 155 -11.70 7.86 -4.83
CA LEU A 155 -12.30 8.80 -3.88
C LEU A 155 -13.53 9.54 -4.43
N GLY A 156 -13.86 9.34 -5.70
CA GLY A 156 -15.01 9.94 -6.36
C GLY A 156 -14.78 10.10 -7.87
N PRO A 157 -15.77 10.64 -8.59
CA PRO A 157 -15.62 11.01 -9.99
C PRO A 157 -14.54 12.09 -10.17
N ILE A 158 -13.84 12.06 -11.30
CA ILE A 158 -12.74 13.00 -11.64
C ILE A 158 -13.20 14.47 -11.70
N TYR A 159 -14.52 14.72 -11.79
CA TYR A 159 -15.11 16.05 -11.89
C TYR A 159 -15.56 16.65 -10.56
N ASP A 160 -15.36 15.95 -9.43
CA ASP A 160 -15.67 16.51 -8.12
C ASP A 160 -14.55 17.48 -7.70
N GLU A 161 -14.89 18.76 -7.57
CA GLU A 161 -13.93 19.85 -7.44
C GLU A 161 -13.14 19.83 -6.12
N GLN A 162 -13.58 18.99 -5.18
CA GLN A 162 -12.85 18.69 -3.96
C GLN A 162 -12.89 17.18 -3.72
N LEU A 163 -11.80 16.49 -4.06
CA LEU A 163 -11.48 15.15 -3.57
C LEU A 163 -11.29 15.20 -2.04
N ALA A 164 -12.35 15.44 -1.27
CA ALA A 164 -12.24 15.73 0.14
C ALA A 164 -11.54 14.57 0.86
N VAL A 165 -10.54 14.91 1.68
CA VAL A 165 -9.91 13.95 2.58
C VAL A 165 -10.93 13.64 3.68
N ARG A 166 -11.81 12.68 3.42
CA ARG A 166 -12.86 12.27 4.35
C ARG A 166 -12.23 11.61 5.56
N THR A 167 -12.81 11.82 6.74
CA THR A 167 -12.41 11.15 7.99
C THR A 167 -12.42 9.63 7.85
N GLY A 168 -13.35 9.08 7.05
CA GLY A 168 -13.43 7.66 6.72
C GLY A 168 -12.15 7.09 6.09
N LEU A 169 -11.39 7.89 5.33
CA LEU A 169 -10.11 7.44 4.76
C LEU A 169 -9.08 7.18 5.85
N PHE A 170 -8.99 8.05 6.86
CA PHE A 170 -8.07 7.87 7.98
C PHE A 170 -8.44 6.63 8.80
N ALA A 171 -9.73 6.42 9.07
CA ALA A 171 -10.21 5.23 9.76
C ALA A 171 -9.86 3.95 8.98
N PHE A 172 -10.13 3.91 7.68
CA PHE A 172 -9.79 2.78 6.82
C PHE A 172 -8.28 2.53 6.75
N ARG A 173 -7.46 3.58 6.76
CA ARG A 173 -6.00 3.47 6.79
C ARG A 173 -5.45 3.01 8.13
N GLY A 174 -6.03 3.45 9.23
CA GLY A 174 -5.77 2.89 10.56
C GLY A 174 -6.10 1.39 10.60
N LEU A 175 -7.24 0.99 10.05
CA LEU A 175 -7.61 -0.41 9.89
C LEU A 175 -6.62 -1.20 9.03
N THR A 176 -6.11 -0.60 7.95
CA THR A 176 -5.06 -1.22 7.11
C THR A 176 -3.77 -1.45 7.92
N LEU A 177 -3.37 -0.49 8.77
CA LEU A 177 -2.23 -0.66 9.66
C LEU A 177 -2.47 -1.72 10.73
N LEU A 178 -3.68 -1.83 11.29
CA LEU A 178 -4.05 -2.90 12.21
C LEU A 178 -3.94 -4.28 11.54
N TRP A 179 -4.45 -4.42 10.33
CA TRP A 179 -4.28 -5.63 9.54
C TRP A 179 -2.80 -5.93 9.27
N ALA A 180 -2.01 -4.93 8.87
CA ALA A 180 -0.58 -5.09 8.67
C ALA A 180 0.13 -5.55 9.96
N ALA A 181 -0.23 -5.01 11.12
CA ALA A 181 0.31 -5.40 12.41
C ALA A 181 -0.03 -6.87 12.75
N VAL A 182 -1.29 -7.28 12.60
CA VAL A 182 -1.73 -8.67 12.81
C VAL A 182 -0.98 -9.63 11.88
N VAL A 183 -0.84 -9.28 10.60
CA VAL A 183 -0.11 -10.10 9.62
C VAL A 183 1.39 -10.16 9.96
N ALA A 184 2.01 -9.07 10.39
CA ALA A 184 3.39 -9.07 10.84
C ALA A 184 3.58 -9.95 12.10
N LEU A 185 2.63 -9.90 13.05
CA LEU A 185 2.61 -10.75 14.24
C LEU A 185 2.46 -12.23 13.89
N LEU A 186 1.62 -12.58 12.90
CA LEU A 186 1.55 -13.94 12.36
C LEU A 186 2.92 -14.39 11.83
N GLY A 187 3.60 -13.55 11.05
CA GLY A 187 4.97 -13.83 10.61
C GLY A 187 5.98 -14.00 11.74
N ALA A 188 5.84 -13.23 12.82
CA ALA A 188 6.68 -13.36 14.01
C ALA A 188 6.38 -14.66 14.76
N TYR A 189 5.11 -15.06 14.85
CA TYR A 189 4.65 -16.26 15.53
C TYR A 189 5.18 -17.52 14.84
N PHE A 190 5.07 -17.59 13.51
CA PHE A 190 5.64 -18.72 12.74
C PHE A 190 7.17 -18.84 12.84
N ARG A 191 7.85 -17.77 13.28
CA ARG A 191 9.30 -17.76 13.54
C ARG A 191 9.65 -17.91 15.03
N GLY A 192 8.68 -18.19 15.89
CA GLY A 192 8.87 -18.35 17.34
C GLY A 192 9.24 -17.06 18.08
N ARG A 193 8.91 -15.88 17.54
CA ARG A 193 9.28 -14.56 18.09
C ARG A 193 8.18 -13.86 18.88
N THR A 194 6.95 -14.39 18.87
CA THR A 194 5.82 -13.81 19.62
C THR A 194 4.83 -14.91 20.04
N SER A 195 3.88 -14.55 20.90
CA SER A 195 2.80 -15.42 21.36
C SER A 195 1.52 -15.23 20.56
N GLN A 196 0.69 -16.27 20.50
CA GLN A 196 -0.64 -16.22 19.88
C GLN A 196 -1.56 -15.15 20.49
N TRP A 197 -1.37 -14.80 21.77
CA TRP A 197 -2.15 -13.76 22.44
C TRP A 197 -2.01 -12.39 21.78
N ALA A 198 -0.82 -12.05 21.27
CA ALA A 198 -0.62 -10.79 20.56
C ALA A 198 -1.46 -10.70 19.28
N ILE A 199 -1.64 -11.84 18.58
CA ILE A 199 -2.48 -11.93 17.39
C ILE A 199 -3.95 -11.72 17.77
N TRP A 200 -4.42 -12.41 18.82
CA TRP A 200 -5.79 -12.26 19.31
C TRP A 200 -6.11 -10.84 19.74
N THR A 201 -5.22 -10.17 20.45
CA THR A 201 -5.40 -8.75 20.82
C THR A 201 -5.56 -7.86 19.59
N GLY A 202 -4.76 -8.08 18.55
CA GLY A 202 -4.88 -7.35 17.29
C GLY A 202 -6.20 -7.62 16.56
N LEU A 203 -6.67 -8.87 16.54
CA LEU A 203 -7.95 -9.23 15.96
C LEU A 203 -9.14 -8.63 16.72
N VAL A 204 -9.08 -8.58 18.05
CA VAL A 204 -10.09 -7.90 18.88
C VAL A 204 -10.10 -6.40 18.58
N ALA A 205 -8.94 -5.77 18.46
CA ALA A 205 -8.85 -4.37 18.08
C ALA A 205 -9.46 -4.09 16.70
N ILE A 206 -9.26 -4.98 15.73
CA ILE A 206 -9.92 -4.91 14.41
C ILE A 206 -11.44 -5.06 14.56
N GLY A 207 -11.90 -6.04 15.34
CA GLY A 207 -13.33 -6.28 15.58
C GLY A 207 -14.01 -5.06 16.20
N ALA A 208 -13.34 -4.34 17.10
CA ALA A 208 -13.84 -3.11 17.71
C ALA A 208 -13.93 -1.92 16.73
N VAL A 209 -13.24 -1.95 15.58
CA VAL A 209 -13.35 -0.92 14.54
C VAL A 209 -14.54 -1.18 13.61
N TYR A 210 -14.94 -2.44 13.45
CA TYR A 210 -16.07 -2.84 12.62
C TYR A 210 -17.43 -2.76 13.34
N TRP A 211 -17.43 -2.57 14.66
CA TRP A 211 -18.61 -2.40 15.52
C TRP A 211 -18.84 -0.93 15.84
#